data_AF-A0A9N7BQU5-F1
#
_entry.id   AF-A0A9N7BQU5-F1
#
_cell.length_a   1.000
_cell.length_b   1.000
_cell.length_c   1.000
_cell.angle_alpha   90.00
_cell.angle_beta   90.00
_cell.angle_gamma   90.00
#
_symmetry.space_group_name_H-M   'P 1'
#
loop_
_entity.id
_entity.type
_entity.pdbx_description
1 polymer ?
#
loop_
_entity_poly.entity_id
_entity_poly.type
_entity_poly.pdbx_seq_one_letter_code
_entity_poly.pdbx_strand_id
1 'polypeptide(L)'
;MLDDYTRGGQIFIHKVRMFRQVIGVSTFWSFVIAALLVVFLTLPQYKAINIFAAKTYMRASFVDFIWDITPKISEDSKRRKPRIDIYDLSIDKASRSVKVTTILNTPKYKQAYMMLKDYIASILFLAAGSTVFLVFLVFMIWSKFGKTARATKHISGSTIKTASEVRKYLKKHNLIGKFHIGDMPLIKNTETRHFLVTGSTGSGKTNLINTLLPQVRTAKHPAIVVDQTGEMIEQYYDPNRGDIIFNPLDARSHSWDFWQDATSNNVAIGEVDPRLEKFAKVLFSFDKRSTGGGNDQFWQNSSEILFTSCVESLIKKDCRTITALKKILTKVNRRDLANLLQETRAARYFSKNNTTTAESILSVMTTSVRPICLLQDSKQQFSLKQYFQNIEKGSNS
;
A
#
# COMPACT_ATOMS: atom_id res chain seq x y z
N MET A 1 -31.46 -28.24 0.54
CA MET A 1 -32.75 -27.72 0.02
C MET A 1 -33.76 -27.43 1.13
N LEU A 2 -34.24 -28.41 1.91
CA LEU A 2 -35.20 -28.14 3.01
C LEU A 2 -34.56 -27.31 4.14
N ASP A 3 -33.33 -27.65 4.53
CA ASP A 3 -32.55 -26.91 5.53
C ASP A 3 -32.21 -25.47 5.11
N ASP A 4 -31.97 -25.27 3.81
CA ASP A 4 -31.69 -23.93 3.26
C ASP A 4 -32.97 -23.08 3.22
N TYR A 5 -34.12 -23.71 2.93
CA TYR A 5 -35.43 -23.07 2.96
C TYR A 5 -35.83 -22.65 4.39
N THR A 6 -35.68 -23.53 5.37
CA THR A 6 -36.01 -23.24 6.78
C THR A 6 -35.06 -22.20 7.38
N ARG A 7 -33.75 -22.29 7.11
CA ARG A 7 -32.77 -21.26 7.52
C ARG A 7 -33.05 -19.91 6.87
N GLY A 8 -33.34 -19.89 5.57
CA GLY A 8 -33.73 -18.67 4.84
C GLY A 8 -34.99 -18.02 5.42
N GLY A 9 -36.01 -18.83 5.69
CA GLY A 9 -37.26 -18.39 6.32
C GLY A 9 -37.05 -17.81 7.72
N GLN A 10 -36.25 -18.46 8.57
CA GLN A 10 -35.91 -17.97 9.91
C GLN A 10 -35.19 -16.62 9.85
N ILE A 11 -34.20 -16.47 8.97
CA ILE A 11 -33.47 -15.20 8.80
C ILE A 11 -34.41 -14.08 8.34
N PHE A 12 -35.33 -14.37 7.42
CA PHE A 12 -36.30 -13.39 6.93
C PHE A 12 -37.26 -12.95 8.05
N ILE A 13 -37.88 -13.89 8.75
CA ILE A 13 -38.80 -13.59 9.87
C ILE A 13 -38.08 -12.79 10.96
N HIS A 14 -36.85 -13.17 11.29
CA HIS A 14 -36.02 -12.45 12.26
C HIS A 14 -35.74 -11.00 11.81
N LYS A 15 -35.41 -10.79 10.52
CA LYS A 15 -35.22 -9.45 9.95
C LYS A 15 -36.50 -8.61 9.99
N VAL A 16 -37.66 -9.19 9.67
CA VAL A 16 -38.95 -8.49 9.73
C VAL A 16 -39.28 -8.08 11.18
N ARG A 17 -39.06 -8.98 12.15
CA ARG A 17 -39.26 -8.69 13.58
C ARG A 17 -38.34 -7.56 14.05
N MET A 18 -37.05 -7.64 13.75
CA MET A 18 -36.08 -6.58 14.09
C MET A 18 -36.44 -5.26 13.41
N PHE A 19 -36.85 -5.27 12.15
CA PHE A 19 -37.26 -4.06 11.42
C PHE A 19 -38.46 -3.38 12.09
N ARG A 20 -39.50 -4.15 12.46
CA ARG A 20 -40.66 -3.62 13.18
C ARG A 20 -40.27 -3.04 14.54
N GLN A 21 -39.35 -3.69 15.25
CA GLN A 21 -38.84 -3.22 16.54
C GLN A 21 -38.07 -1.90 16.37
N VAL A 22 -37.14 -1.82 15.41
CA VAL A 22 -36.33 -0.62 15.16
C VAL A 22 -37.20 0.56 14.75
N ILE A 23 -38.18 0.36 13.86
CA ILE A 23 -39.14 1.42 13.50
C ILE A 23 -39.95 1.85 14.71
N GLY A 24 -40.51 0.90 15.47
CA GLY A 24 -41.33 1.22 16.64
C GLY A 24 -40.57 2.06 17.68
N VAL A 25 -39.36 1.64 18.04
CA VAL A 25 -38.51 2.37 18.99
C VAL A 25 -38.09 3.73 18.43
N SER A 26 -37.68 3.80 17.16
CA SER A 26 -37.23 5.04 16.53
C SER A 26 -38.35 6.08 16.44
N THR A 27 -39.55 5.67 16.02
CA THR A 27 -40.71 6.54 15.90
C THR A 27 -41.18 7.01 17.29
N PHE A 28 -41.21 6.13 18.29
CA PHE A 28 -41.60 6.49 19.65
C PHE A 28 -40.68 7.58 20.24
N TRP A 29 -39.36 7.36 20.20
CA TRP A 29 -38.41 8.35 20.73
C TRP A 29 -38.36 9.62 19.90
N SER A 30 -38.50 9.52 18.57
CA SER A 30 -38.60 10.70 17.70
C SER A 30 -39.82 11.55 18.06
N PHE A 31 -40.96 10.92 18.35
CA PHE A 31 -42.17 11.60 18.80
C PHE A 31 -41.98 12.27 20.17
N VAL A 32 -41.39 11.57 21.14
CA VAL A 32 -41.13 12.15 22.48
C VAL A 32 -40.22 13.38 22.39
N ILE A 33 -39.13 13.28 21.62
CA ILE A 33 -38.18 14.40 21.43
C ILE A 33 -38.85 15.54 20.67
N ALA A 34 -39.61 15.24 19.61
CA ALA A 34 -40.38 16.22 18.86
C ALA A 34 -41.37 16.95 19.77
N ALA A 35 -42.12 16.23 20.61
CA ALA A 35 -43.08 16.82 21.54
C ALA A 35 -42.40 17.78 22.53
N LEU A 36 -41.27 17.38 23.13
CA LEU A 36 -40.50 18.24 24.03
C LEU A 36 -39.98 19.50 23.32
N LEU A 37 -39.49 19.34 22.08
CA LEU A 37 -38.99 20.45 21.27
C LEU A 37 -40.12 21.42 20.88
N VAL A 38 -41.28 20.89 20.47
CA VAL A 38 -42.46 21.69 20.13
C VAL A 38 -42.93 22.48 21.35
N VAL A 39 -43.04 21.84 22.51
CA VAL A 39 -43.39 22.53 23.76
C VAL A 39 -42.39 23.64 24.03
N PHE A 40 -41.09 23.33 24.04
CA PHE A 40 -40.04 24.32 24.30
C PHE A 40 -40.10 25.54 23.38
N LEU A 41 -40.27 25.34 22.07
CA LEU A 41 -40.33 26.44 21.09
C LEU A 41 -41.63 27.25 21.15
N THR A 42 -42.74 26.64 21.57
CA THR A 42 -44.07 27.28 21.58
C THR A 42 -44.44 27.90 22.94
N LEU A 43 -43.69 27.60 24.01
CA LEU A 43 -43.88 28.18 25.36
C LEU A 43 -43.97 29.71 25.39
N PRO A 44 -43.13 30.49 24.66
CA PRO A 44 -43.24 31.96 24.66
C PRO A 44 -44.54 32.45 24.02
N GLN A 45 -44.98 31.80 22.94
CA GLN A 45 -46.24 32.14 22.25
C GLN A 45 -47.44 31.83 23.14
N TYR A 46 -47.42 30.70 23.86
CA TYR A 46 -48.47 30.32 24.81
C TYR A 46 -48.69 31.37 25.90
N LYS A 47 -47.61 31.89 26.49
CA LYS A 47 -47.68 32.90 27.56
C LYS A 47 -48.29 34.24 27.09
N ALA A 48 -48.20 34.54 25.80
CA ALA A 48 -48.77 35.76 25.23
C ALA A 48 -50.29 35.69 24.97
N ILE A 49 -50.88 34.48 24.97
CA ILE A 49 -52.29 34.28 24.65
C ILE A 49 -53.14 34.49 25.90
N ASN A 50 -54.15 35.37 25.81
CA ASN A 50 -55.19 35.46 26.82
C ASN A 50 -56.18 34.28 26.68
N ILE A 51 -55.82 33.15 27.30
CA ILE A 51 -56.58 31.88 27.26
C ILE A 51 -58.01 32.07 27.75
N PHE A 52 -58.19 32.93 28.75
CA PHE A 52 -59.51 33.19 29.31
C PHE A 52 -60.44 33.84 28.27
N ALA A 53 -59.96 34.91 27.61
CA ALA A 53 -60.70 35.57 26.54
C ALA A 53 -60.98 34.63 25.35
N ALA A 54 -60.00 33.79 24.97
CA ALA A 54 -60.20 32.81 23.91
C ALA A 54 -61.27 31.76 24.28
N LYS A 55 -61.26 31.23 25.51
CA LYS A 55 -62.28 30.29 26.00
C LYS A 55 -63.68 30.92 26.05
N THR A 56 -63.78 32.18 26.46
CA THR A 56 -65.05 32.92 26.45
C THR A 56 -65.59 33.10 25.03
N TYR A 57 -64.73 33.41 24.06
CA TYR A 57 -65.12 33.49 22.66
C TYR A 57 -65.59 32.13 22.11
N MET A 58 -64.86 31.04 22.41
CA MET A 58 -65.28 29.69 21.99
C MET A 58 -66.64 29.30 22.57
N ARG A 59 -66.85 29.58 23.87
CA ARG A 59 -68.16 29.33 24.53
C ARG A 59 -69.26 30.16 23.90
N ALA A 60 -69.01 31.45 23.65
CA ALA A 60 -69.95 32.34 22.97
C ALA A 60 -70.31 31.82 21.58
N SER A 61 -69.31 31.44 20.77
CA SER A 61 -69.50 30.89 19.43
C SER A 61 -70.24 29.56 19.44
N PHE A 62 -69.99 28.70 20.42
CA PHE A 62 -70.71 27.44 20.57
C PHE A 62 -72.16 27.67 20.98
N VAL A 63 -72.43 28.56 21.93
CA VAL A 63 -73.80 28.91 22.34
C VAL A 63 -74.58 29.57 21.20
N ASP A 64 -73.95 30.44 20.41
CA ASP A 64 -74.54 31.05 19.21
C ASP A 64 -74.91 29.97 18.17
N PHE A 65 -73.99 29.05 17.90
CA PHE A 65 -74.22 27.92 17.00
C PHE A 65 -75.38 27.02 17.49
N ILE A 66 -75.38 26.64 18.78
CA ILE A 66 -76.47 25.85 19.37
C ILE A 66 -77.79 26.61 19.31
N TRP A 67 -77.79 27.92 19.56
CA TRP A 67 -78.98 28.77 19.50
C TRP A 67 -79.56 28.89 18.08
N ASP A 68 -78.71 28.87 17.06
CA ASP A 68 -79.14 28.90 15.65
C ASP A 68 -79.74 27.58 15.18
N ILE A 69 -79.23 26.45 15.66
CA ILE A 69 -79.77 25.12 15.31
C ILE A 69 -80.97 24.70 16.19
N THR A 70 -81.26 25.41 17.28
CA THR A 70 -82.36 25.08 18.19
C THR A 70 -83.71 25.57 17.62
N PRO A 71 -84.74 24.71 17.48
CA PRO A 71 -86.05 25.13 16.98
C PRO A 71 -86.76 26.09 17.95
N LYS A 72 -87.21 27.25 17.44
CA LYS A 72 -87.84 28.33 18.24
C LYS A 72 -89.37 28.20 18.20
N ILE A 73 -89.95 27.64 19.27
CA ILE A 73 -91.36 27.19 19.34
C ILE A 73 -92.33 28.30 19.83
N SER A 74 -91.83 29.40 20.42
CA SER A 74 -92.65 30.49 20.99
C SER A 74 -92.26 31.88 20.47
N GLU A 75 -93.20 32.84 20.44
CA GLU A 75 -92.89 34.23 20.05
C GLU A 75 -91.82 34.88 20.96
N ASP A 76 -91.83 34.53 22.24
CA ASP A 76 -90.87 35.02 23.23
C ASP A 76 -89.47 34.41 23.03
N SER A 77 -89.37 33.17 22.55
CA SER A 77 -88.08 32.54 22.19
C SER A 77 -87.48 33.10 20.90
N LYS A 78 -88.27 33.73 20.01
CA LYS A 78 -87.77 34.46 18.85
C LYS A 78 -87.16 35.83 19.20
N ARG A 79 -87.60 36.47 20.29
CA ARG A 79 -87.13 37.81 20.72
C ARG A 79 -85.93 37.78 21.67
N ARG A 80 -85.72 36.70 22.41
CA ARG A 80 -84.58 36.56 23.34
C ARG A 80 -83.28 36.34 22.57
N LYS A 81 -82.20 36.99 23.02
CA LYS A 81 -80.83 36.76 22.51
C LYS A 81 -80.06 35.91 23.52
N PRO A 82 -79.22 34.96 23.08
CA PRO A 82 -78.44 34.13 23.98
C PRO A 82 -77.45 34.98 24.78
N ARG A 83 -77.25 34.63 26.04
CA ARG A 83 -76.37 35.34 26.98
C ARG A 83 -75.48 34.34 27.72
N ILE A 84 -74.25 34.75 28.01
CA ILE A 84 -73.31 33.96 28.78
C ILE A 84 -72.66 34.82 29.88
N ASP A 85 -72.22 34.15 30.95
CA ASP A 85 -71.46 34.80 32.02
C ASP A 85 -69.97 34.86 31.67
N ILE A 86 -69.34 36.00 31.96
CA ILE A 86 -67.90 36.22 31.78
C ILE A 86 -67.25 36.36 33.15
N TYR A 87 -66.23 35.54 33.40
CA TYR A 87 -65.44 35.52 34.63
C TYR A 87 -64.00 36.00 34.38
N ASP A 88 -63.78 37.30 34.20
CA ASP A 88 -62.40 37.80 34.02
C ASP A 88 -61.62 37.65 35.34
N LEU A 89 -60.61 36.77 35.38
CA LEU A 89 -59.75 36.59 36.57
C LEU A 89 -58.72 37.72 36.74
N SER A 90 -58.52 38.57 35.72
CA SER A 90 -57.53 39.66 35.77
C SER A 90 -58.08 40.95 36.38
N ILE A 91 -59.40 41.05 36.48
CA ILE A 91 -60.15 42.16 37.05
C ILE A 91 -61.24 41.48 37.84
N ASP A 92 -61.19 41.47 39.16
CA ASP A 92 -62.08 40.75 40.07
C ASP A 92 -63.56 41.21 39.95
N LYS A 93 -64.17 41.00 38.78
CA LYS A 93 -65.46 41.49 38.30
C LYS A 93 -66.06 40.46 37.35
N ALA A 94 -67.01 39.69 37.89
CA ALA A 94 -67.88 38.84 37.09
C ALA A 94 -68.93 39.71 36.37
N SER A 95 -68.91 39.73 35.04
CA SER A 95 -69.99 40.31 34.25
C SER A 95 -71.02 39.23 33.97
N ARG A 96 -72.14 39.29 34.70
CA ARG A 96 -73.25 38.33 34.57
C ARG A 96 -74.16 38.71 33.39
N SER A 97 -74.64 37.72 32.64
CA SER A 97 -75.64 37.86 31.57
C SER A 97 -75.23 38.79 30.41
N VAL A 98 -74.03 38.61 29.85
CA VAL A 98 -73.57 39.37 28.67
C VAL A 98 -74.13 38.77 27.38
N LYS A 99 -74.63 39.60 26.46
CA LYS A 99 -75.14 39.14 25.15
C LYS A 99 -74.01 38.49 24.34
N VAL A 100 -74.27 37.28 23.82
CA VAL A 100 -73.31 36.52 23.00
C VAL A 100 -72.83 37.33 21.79
N THR A 101 -73.75 38.03 21.11
CA THR A 101 -73.44 38.93 19.98
C THR A 101 -72.46 40.05 20.34
N THR A 102 -72.48 40.57 21.56
CA THR A 102 -71.52 41.59 22.02
C THR A 102 -70.12 41.01 22.16
N ILE A 103 -70.01 39.76 22.64
CA ILE A 103 -68.73 39.06 22.83
C ILE A 103 -68.11 38.70 21.48
N LEU A 104 -68.92 38.21 20.54
CA LEU A 104 -68.48 37.84 19.19
C LEU A 104 -68.00 39.04 18.35
N ASN A 105 -68.60 40.21 18.57
CA ASN A 105 -68.23 41.45 17.87
C ASN A 105 -67.11 42.25 18.55
N THR A 106 -66.69 41.86 19.76
CA THR A 106 -65.62 42.56 20.49
C THR A 106 -64.24 42.07 20.00
N PRO A 107 -63.36 42.98 19.48
CA PRO A 107 -62.06 42.60 18.91
C PRO A 107 -61.16 41.81 19.87
N LYS A 108 -61.16 42.15 21.16
CA LYS A 108 -60.35 41.47 22.21
C LYS A 108 -60.58 39.96 22.25
N TYR A 109 -61.84 39.52 22.26
CA TYR A 109 -62.19 38.10 22.36
C TYR A 109 -61.94 37.36 21.04
N LYS A 110 -62.25 38.00 19.91
CA LYS A 110 -61.99 37.46 18.57
C LYS A 110 -60.49 37.28 18.29
N GLN A 111 -59.69 38.27 18.64
CA GLN A 111 -58.22 38.23 18.48
C GLN A 111 -57.59 37.16 19.36
N ALA A 112 -58.02 37.03 20.62
CA ALA A 112 -57.54 35.96 21.51
C ALA A 112 -57.87 34.56 20.98
N TYR A 113 -59.05 34.38 20.38
CA TYR A 113 -59.42 33.12 19.72
C TYR A 113 -58.60 32.86 18.45
N MET A 114 -58.39 33.86 17.59
CA MET A 114 -57.55 33.73 16.40
C MET A 114 -56.11 33.35 16.78
N MET A 115 -55.52 34.03 17.78
CA MET A 115 -54.20 33.69 18.30
C MET A 115 -54.14 32.26 18.84
N LEU A 116 -55.18 31.79 19.55
CA LEU A 116 -55.26 30.41 20.03
C LEU A 116 -55.38 29.40 18.87
N LYS A 117 -56.17 29.71 17.85
CA LYS A 117 -56.34 28.86 16.66
C LYS A 117 -55.03 28.72 15.88
N ASP A 118 -54.34 29.83 15.64
CA ASP A 118 -53.04 29.86 14.95
C ASP A 118 -51.96 29.14 15.75
N TYR A 119 -51.99 29.26 17.08
CA TYR A 119 -51.12 28.51 17.98
C TYR A 119 -51.35 27.00 17.94
N ILE A 120 -52.60 26.54 17.93
CA ILE A 120 -52.92 25.11 17.79
C ILE A 120 -52.46 24.59 16.42
N ALA A 121 -52.71 25.36 15.35
CA ALA A 121 -52.26 25.00 14.01
C ALA A 121 -50.73 24.95 13.89
N SER A 122 -50.01 25.91 14.50
CA SER A 122 -48.54 25.94 14.50
C SER A 122 -47.95 24.77 15.28
N ILE A 123 -48.52 24.40 16.43
CA ILE A 123 -48.12 23.19 17.17
C ILE A 123 -48.28 21.94 16.30
N LEU A 124 -49.43 21.76 15.67
CA LEU A 124 -49.70 20.57 14.87
C LEU A 124 -48.73 20.46 13.68
N PHE A 125 -48.48 21.58 13.00
CA PHE A 125 -47.53 21.63 11.88
C PHE A 125 -46.09 21.36 12.34
N LEU A 126 -45.65 22.02 13.42
CA LEU A 126 -44.30 21.87 13.96
C LEU A 126 -44.07 20.45 14.52
N ALA A 127 -45.07 19.86 15.17
CA ALA A 127 -45.01 18.50 15.69
C ALA A 127 -44.93 17.46 14.57
N ALA A 128 -45.76 17.60 13.53
CA ALA A 128 -45.70 16.73 12.36
C ALA A 128 -44.35 16.84 11.64
N GLY A 129 -43.90 18.07 11.36
CA GLY A 129 -42.63 18.33 10.68
C GLY A 129 -41.40 17.83 11.45
N SER A 130 -41.33 18.14 12.75
CA SER A 130 -40.21 17.70 13.61
C SER A 130 -40.17 16.18 13.78
N THR A 131 -41.32 15.52 13.92
CA THR A 131 -41.37 14.05 14.01
C THR A 131 -40.88 13.39 12.73
N VAL A 132 -41.36 13.83 11.56
CA VAL A 132 -40.91 13.29 10.26
C VAL A 132 -39.41 13.53 10.06
N PHE A 133 -38.92 14.72 10.39
CA PHE A 133 -37.51 15.07 10.28
C PHE A 133 -36.61 14.19 11.19
N LEU A 134 -37.00 13.99 12.44
CA LEU A 134 -36.23 13.17 13.38
C LEU A 134 -36.22 11.69 12.97
N VAL A 135 -37.35 11.14 12.53
CA VAL A 135 -37.41 9.75 12.01
C VAL A 135 -36.49 9.61 10.79
N PHE A 136 -36.50 10.57 9.87
CA PHE A 136 -35.61 10.57 8.70
C PHE A 136 -34.13 10.66 9.09
N LEU A 137 -33.79 11.52 10.06
CA LEU A 137 -32.42 11.68 10.56
C LEU A 137 -31.93 10.39 11.24
N VAL A 138 -32.75 9.77 12.09
CA VAL A 138 -32.43 8.47 12.72
C VAL A 138 -32.22 7.42 11.64
N PHE A 139 -33.10 7.33 10.64
CA PHE A 139 -32.96 6.40 9.52
C PHE A 139 -31.65 6.61 8.75
N MET A 140 -31.27 7.86 8.46
CA MET A 140 -30.02 8.18 7.76
C MET A 140 -28.78 7.81 8.59
N ILE A 141 -28.78 8.11 9.89
CA ILE A 141 -27.69 7.73 10.80
C ILE A 141 -27.54 6.21 10.83
N TRP A 142 -28.63 5.48 11.07
CA TRP A 142 -28.62 4.03 11.15
C TRP A 142 -28.23 3.37 9.82
N SER A 143 -28.63 3.96 8.69
CA SER A 143 -28.21 3.50 7.36
C SER A 143 -26.69 3.64 7.16
N LYS A 144 -26.08 4.76 7.60
CA LYS A 144 -24.62 4.94 7.56
C LYS A 144 -23.88 3.98 8.49
N PHE A 145 -24.37 3.81 9.72
CA PHE A 145 -23.82 2.84 10.67
C PHE A 145 -23.93 1.41 10.12
N GLY A 146 -25.07 1.05 9.52
CA GLY A 146 -25.30 -0.26 8.91
C GLY A 146 -24.37 -0.56 7.74
N LYS A 147 -24.09 0.43 6.87
CA LYS A 147 -23.10 0.29 5.80
C LYS A 147 -21.70 0.03 6.35
N THR A 148 -21.34 0.71 7.43
CA THR A 148 -20.02 0.57 8.07
C THR A 148 -19.89 -0.77 8.80
N ALA A 149 -20.95 -1.23 9.47
CA ALA A 149 -20.97 -2.51 10.18
C ALA A 149 -21.00 -3.73 9.24
N ARG A 150 -21.58 -3.58 8.04
CA ARG A 150 -21.55 -4.61 6.99
C ARG A 150 -20.27 -4.62 6.17
N ALA A 151 -19.40 -3.62 6.31
CA ALA A 151 -18.16 -3.59 5.58
C ALA A 151 -17.32 -4.80 6.02
N THR A 152 -17.02 -5.68 5.07
CA THR A 152 -16.19 -6.86 5.30
C THR A 152 -14.85 -6.40 5.87
N LYS A 153 -14.64 -6.65 7.17
CA LYS A 153 -13.41 -6.27 7.84
C LYS A 153 -12.35 -7.27 7.40
N HIS A 154 -11.32 -6.77 6.71
CA HIS A 154 -10.13 -7.55 6.43
C HIS A 154 -9.47 -7.95 7.76
N ILE A 155 -9.47 -9.24 8.08
CA ILE A 155 -9.08 -9.75 9.39
C ILE A 155 -7.54 -9.80 9.51
N SER A 156 -6.87 -10.29 8.47
CA SER A 156 -5.42 -10.47 8.42
C SER A 156 -4.95 -10.72 6.99
N GLY A 157 -3.65 -10.54 6.72
CA GLY A 157 -3.04 -10.77 5.40
C GLY A 157 -2.57 -9.50 4.70
N SER A 158 -2.07 -9.66 3.47
CA SER A 158 -1.67 -8.54 2.62
C SER A 158 -2.91 -7.94 1.95
N THR A 159 -2.90 -6.61 1.79
CA THR A 159 -3.94 -5.91 1.03
C THR A 159 -3.34 -5.39 -0.26
N ILE A 160 -4.07 -5.55 -1.36
CA ILE A 160 -3.69 -4.97 -2.65
C ILE A 160 -4.10 -3.51 -2.62
N LYS A 161 -3.15 -2.63 -2.97
CA LYS A 161 -3.32 -1.19 -3.00
C LYS A 161 -2.86 -0.63 -4.33
N THR A 162 -3.51 0.43 -4.78
CA THR A 162 -3.08 1.18 -5.95
C THR A 162 -1.78 1.95 -5.65
N ALA A 163 -1.02 2.31 -6.69
CA ALA A 163 0.21 3.09 -6.53
C ALA A 163 -0.02 4.43 -5.79
N SER A 164 -1.18 5.08 -6.03
CA SER A 164 -1.57 6.31 -5.35
C SER A 164 -1.85 6.11 -3.86
N GLU A 165 -2.55 5.02 -3.49
CA GLU A 165 -2.77 4.66 -2.09
C GLU A 165 -1.45 4.34 -1.37
N VAL A 166 -0.56 3.57 -2.01
CA VAL A 166 0.78 3.27 -1.47
C VAL A 166 1.58 4.56 -1.27
N ARG A 167 1.61 5.44 -2.28
CA ARG A 167 2.28 6.75 -2.18
C ARG A 167 1.72 7.59 -1.03
N LYS A 168 0.40 7.67 -0.87
CA LYS A 168 -0.24 8.40 0.23
C LYS A 168 0.11 7.80 1.59
N TYR A 169 0.13 6.48 1.69
CA TYR A 169 0.53 5.77 2.91
C TYR A 169 2.00 6.04 3.27
N LEU A 170 2.92 5.88 2.30
CA LEU A 170 4.35 6.14 2.50
C LEU A 170 4.61 7.61 2.83
N LYS A 171 3.91 8.54 2.18
CA LYS A 171 4.00 9.98 2.49
C LYS A 171 3.59 10.27 3.93
N LYS A 172 2.45 9.71 4.38
CA LYS A 172 1.93 9.89 5.75
C LYS A 172 2.92 9.43 6.82
N HIS A 173 3.73 8.40 6.53
CA HIS A 173 4.68 7.81 7.47
C HIS A 173 6.13 8.24 7.22
N ASN A 174 6.38 9.18 6.30
CA ASN A 174 7.73 9.62 5.91
C ASN A 174 8.65 8.48 5.43
N LEU A 175 8.07 7.52 4.71
CA LEU A 175 8.73 6.30 4.19
C LEU A 175 8.93 6.33 2.67
N ILE A 176 8.79 7.48 2.01
CA ILE A 176 9.05 7.59 0.57
C ILE A 176 10.55 7.42 0.31
N GLY A 177 10.90 6.42 -0.49
CA GLY A 177 12.26 6.16 -0.96
C GLY A 177 12.64 7.01 -2.17
N LYS A 178 13.94 6.94 -2.50
CA LYS A 178 14.53 7.68 -3.63
C LYS A 178 14.09 7.14 -4.99
N PHE A 179 13.85 5.83 -5.05
CA PHE A 179 13.54 5.10 -6.27
C PHE A 179 12.04 4.81 -6.38
N HIS A 180 11.54 4.58 -7.59
CA HIS A 180 10.16 4.23 -7.87
C HIS A 180 10.05 3.21 -9.02
N ILE A 181 8.94 2.47 -9.04
CA ILE A 181 8.56 1.55 -10.12
C ILE A 181 7.23 2.03 -10.68
N GLY A 182 7.23 2.52 -11.92
CA GLY A 182 6.09 3.27 -12.47
C GLY A 182 5.74 4.44 -11.54
N ASP A 183 4.46 4.59 -11.19
CA ASP A 183 4.00 5.63 -10.26
C ASP A 183 4.20 5.29 -8.78
N MET A 184 4.67 4.09 -8.46
CA MET A 184 4.80 3.62 -7.08
C MET A 184 6.20 3.91 -6.52
N PRO A 185 6.33 4.80 -5.52
CA PRO A 185 7.61 4.99 -4.84
C PRO A 185 7.96 3.73 -4.04
N LEU A 186 9.26 3.40 -4.02
CA LEU A 186 9.79 2.36 -3.15
C LEU A 186 9.86 2.87 -1.70
N ILE A 187 10.03 1.92 -0.78
CA ILE A 187 10.16 2.23 0.64
C ILE A 187 11.57 2.80 0.88
N LYS A 188 11.64 3.82 1.73
CA LYS A 188 12.90 4.43 2.14
C LYS A 188 13.87 3.39 2.71
N ASN A 189 15.12 3.43 2.27
CA ASN A 189 16.23 2.58 2.74
C ASN A 189 16.01 1.07 2.49
N THR A 190 15.18 0.69 1.52
CA THR A 190 15.02 -0.72 1.13
C THR A 190 15.78 -1.10 -0.13
N GLU A 191 16.40 -0.14 -0.81
CA GLU A 191 17.21 -0.38 -2.02
C GLU A 191 18.38 -1.36 -1.78
N THR A 192 18.88 -1.44 -0.54
CA THR A 192 19.95 -2.37 -0.14
C THR A 192 19.47 -3.78 0.20
N ARG A 193 18.14 -4.01 0.19
CA ARG A 193 17.54 -5.32 0.52
C ARG A 193 17.37 -6.24 -0.71
N HIS A 194 17.88 -5.80 -1.86
CA HIS A 194 17.73 -6.44 -3.17
C HIS A 194 16.28 -6.48 -3.68
N PHE A 195 16.14 -6.72 -4.98
CA PHE A 195 14.85 -6.91 -5.65
C PHE A 195 14.83 -8.26 -6.35
N LEU A 196 13.71 -8.96 -6.27
CA LEU A 196 13.42 -10.11 -7.12
C LEU A 196 12.37 -9.69 -8.15
N VAL A 197 12.76 -9.67 -9.42
CA VAL A 197 11.86 -9.40 -10.54
C VAL A 197 11.60 -10.70 -11.26
N THR A 198 10.34 -11.14 -11.29
CA THR A 198 9.90 -12.36 -11.97
C THR A 198 8.87 -12.04 -13.04
N GLY A 199 8.92 -12.79 -14.14
CA GLY A 199 7.99 -12.65 -15.26
C GLY A 199 8.45 -13.42 -16.49
N SER A 200 7.51 -13.79 -17.35
CA SER A 200 7.78 -14.47 -18.63
C SER A 200 8.57 -13.58 -19.60
N THR A 201 9.11 -14.16 -20.67
CA THR A 201 9.66 -13.38 -21.79
C THR A 201 8.58 -12.45 -22.35
N GLY A 202 8.92 -11.18 -22.60
CA GLY A 202 7.96 -10.16 -23.03
C GLY A 202 7.15 -9.49 -21.91
N SER A 203 7.29 -9.89 -20.64
CA SER A 203 6.54 -9.28 -19.51
C SER A 203 7.02 -7.89 -19.08
N GLY A 204 7.99 -7.29 -19.79
CA GLY A 204 8.52 -5.96 -19.47
C GLY A 204 9.64 -5.90 -18.43
N LYS A 205 10.36 -7.00 -18.15
CA LYS A 205 11.53 -6.99 -17.23
C LYS A 205 12.62 -5.98 -17.66
N THR A 206 12.95 -5.97 -18.95
CA THR A 206 13.88 -4.98 -19.52
C THR A 206 13.34 -3.56 -19.37
N ASN A 207 12.05 -3.36 -19.59
CA ASN A 207 11.42 -2.05 -19.40
C ASN A 207 11.52 -1.57 -17.94
N LEU A 208 11.37 -2.48 -16.96
CA LEU A 208 11.60 -2.15 -15.56
C LEU A 208 13.04 -1.67 -15.32
N ILE A 209 14.05 -2.36 -15.86
CA ILE A 209 15.45 -1.93 -15.77
C ILE A 209 15.62 -0.54 -16.40
N ASN A 210 15.02 -0.31 -17.56
CA ASN A 210 15.06 0.98 -18.26
C ASN A 210 14.40 2.12 -17.47
N THR A 211 13.45 1.83 -16.59
CA THR A 211 12.90 2.83 -15.66
C THR A 211 13.80 3.08 -14.45
N LEU A 212 14.57 2.10 -14.01
CA LEU A 212 15.40 2.17 -12.80
C LEU A 212 16.79 2.77 -13.06
N LEU A 213 17.48 2.40 -14.15
CA LEU A 213 18.83 2.87 -14.45
C LEU A 213 18.96 4.41 -14.51
N PRO A 214 18.02 5.17 -15.13
CA PRO A 214 18.04 6.63 -15.09
C PRO A 214 17.94 7.20 -13.67
N GLN A 215 17.18 6.55 -12.79
CA GLN A 215 17.07 6.96 -11.39
C GLN A 215 18.38 6.69 -10.63
N VAL A 216 19.01 5.54 -10.88
CA VAL A 216 20.34 5.20 -10.33
C VAL A 216 21.40 6.22 -10.77
N ARG A 217 21.39 6.59 -12.06
CA ARG A 217 22.24 7.65 -12.62
C ARG A 217 21.98 9.00 -11.94
N THR A 218 20.71 9.39 -11.78
CA THR A 218 20.35 10.65 -11.12
C THR A 218 20.81 10.69 -9.66
N ALA A 219 20.75 9.55 -8.97
CA ALA A 219 21.26 9.38 -7.62
C ALA A 219 22.80 9.33 -7.54
N LYS A 220 23.50 9.32 -8.69
CA LYS A 220 24.97 9.15 -8.79
C LYS A 220 25.46 7.88 -8.09
N HIS A 221 24.66 6.83 -8.12
CA HIS A 221 25.06 5.53 -7.59
C HIS A 221 25.80 4.73 -8.68
N PRO A 222 26.91 4.05 -8.36
CA PRO A 222 27.55 3.14 -9.30
C PRO A 222 26.63 1.94 -9.60
N ALA A 223 26.69 1.43 -10.82
CA ALA A 223 25.91 0.28 -11.25
C ALA A 223 26.80 -0.73 -11.98
N ILE A 224 26.62 -2.01 -11.69
CA ILE A 224 27.13 -3.11 -12.52
C ILE A 224 25.94 -3.70 -13.26
N VAL A 225 26.00 -3.68 -14.58
CA VAL A 225 24.94 -4.21 -15.43
C VAL A 225 25.47 -5.43 -16.16
N VAL A 226 24.87 -6.58 -15.89
CA VAL A 226 25.15 -7.82 -16.63
C VAL A 226 24.24 -7.83 -17.86
N ASP A 227 24.81 -7.40 -18.98
CA ASP A 227 24.08 -7.27 -20.25
C ASP A 227 24.40 -8.44 -21.19
N GLN A 228 23.41 -9.31 -21.41
CA GLN A 228 23.56 -10.47 -22.29
C GLN A 228 23.22 -10.16 -23.75
N THR A 229 22.44 -9.11 -24.02
CA THR A 229 21.94 -8.77 -25.35
C THR A 229 22.69 -7.60 -25.99
N GLY A 230 23.31 -6.75 -25.18
CA GLY A 230 23.98 -5.52 -25.62
C GLY A 230 23.06 -4.29 -25.61
N GLU A 231 21.77 -4.46 -25.30
CA GLU A 231 20.78 -3.38 -25.28
C GLU A 231 21.11 -2.30 -24.24
N MET A 232 21.63 -2.70 -23.07
CA MET A 232 21.97 -1.75 -22.00
C MET A 232 23.23 -0.98 -22.36
N ILE A 233 24.22 -1.63 -22.98
CA ILE A 233 25.41 -0.97 -23.52
C ILE A 233 24.99 0.04 -24.59
N GLU A 234 24.19 -0.36 -25.58
CA GLU A 234 23.73 0.54 -26.64
C GLU A 234 23.04 1.79 -26.09
N GLN A 235 22.17 1.63 -25.09
CA GLN A 235 21.35 2.71 -24.57
C GLN A 235 22.06 3.60 -23.53
N TYR A 236 22.91 3.04 -22.67
CA TYR A 236 23.40 3.73 -21.48
C TYR A 236 24.90 3.97 -21.42
N TYR A 237 25.70 3.24 -22.21
CA TYR A 237 27.15 3.39 -22.21
C TYR A 237 27.58 4.79 -22.67
N ASP A 238 28.42 5.45 -21.87
CA ASP A 238 28.98 6.75 -22.17
C ASP A 238 30.49 6.77 -21.81
N PRO A 239 31.39 6.73 -22.81
CA PRO A 239 32.83 6.74 -22.55
C PRO A 239 33.29 8.05 -21.90
N ASN A 240 32.62 9.18 -22.16
CA ASN A 240 33.00 10.48 -21.57
C ASN A 240 32.69 10.56 -20.08
N ARG A 241 31.75 9.72 -19.60
CA ARG A 241 31.44 9.57 -18.19
C ARG A 241 32.44 8.65 -17.46
N GLY A 242 33.30 7.96 -18.20
CA GLY A 242 34.20 6.93 -17.64
C GLY A 242 33.52 5.58 -17.47
N ASP A 243 32.45 5.30 -18.23
CA ASP A 243 31.82 3.98 -18.18
C ASP A 243 32.76 2.88 -18.68
N ILE A 244 32.63 1.69 -18.08
CA ILE A 244 33.56 0.58 -18.30
C ILE A 244 32.79 -0.58 -18.93
N ILE A 245 33.25 -1.00 -20.10
CA ILE A 245 32.82 -2.25 -20.72
C ILE A 245 33.80 -3.35 -20.31
N PHE A 246 33.23 -4.47 -19.86
CA PHE A 246 33.97 -5.69 -19.53
C PHE A 246 33.48 -6.84 -20.41
N ASN A 247 34.05 -6.95 -21.60
CA ASN A 247 33.77 -7.99 -22.57
C ASN A 247 35.04 -8.25 -23.41
N PRO A 248 35.77 -9.37 -23.21
CA PRO A 248 37.00 -9.66 -23.93
C PRO A 248 36.88 -9.70 -25.47
N LEU A 249 35.65 -9.73 -26.00
CA LEU A 249 35.36 -9.75 -27.44
C LEU A 249 34.89 -8.39 -27.98
N ASP A 250 34.76 -7.36 -27.13
CA ASP A 250 34.42 -6.00 -27.53
C ASP A 250 35.70 -5.14 -27.63
N ALA A 251 35.91 -4.47 -28.76
CA ALA A 251 37.08 -3.64 -29.01
C ALA A 251 37.18 -2.42 -28.06
N ARG A 252 36.07 -1.99 -27.44
CA ARG A 252 36.01 -0.89 -26.46
C ARG A 252 36.28 -1.37 -25.04
N SER A 253 36.37 -2.67 -24.82
CA SER A 253 36.49 -3.25 -23.48
C SER A 253 37.82 -2.88 -22.85
N HIS A 254 37.78 -2.65 -21.54
CA HIS A 254 39.00 -2.63 -20.75
C HIS A 254 39.54 -4.04 -20.60
N SER A 255 40.86 -4.18 -20.48
CA SER A 255 41.48 -5.48 -20.22
C SER A 255 41.52 -5.72 -18.72
N TRP A 256 41.03 -6.88 -18.29
CA TRP A 256 41.02 -7.22 -16.88
C TRP A 256 42.42 -7.39 -16.31
N ASP A 257 42.70 -6.74 -15.19
CA ASP A 257 43.90 -7.02 -14.41
C ASP A 257 43.66 -8.21 -13.48
N PHE A 258 43.80 -9.41 -14.04
CA PHE A 258 43.75 -10.68 -13.29
C PHE A 258 44.72 -10.67 -12.10
N TRP A 259 45.94 -10.16 -12.30
CA TRP A 259 46.98 -10.22 -11.28
C TRP A 259 46.61 -9.33 -10.09
N GLN A 260 46.14 -8.10 -10.35
CA GLN A 260 45.78 -7.18 -9.28
C GLN A 260 44.51 -7.59 -8.51
N ASP A 261 43.53 -8.22 -9.19
CA ASP A 261 42.26 -8.61 -8.58
C ASP A 261 42.29 -10.01 -7.93
N ALA A 262 42.87 -10.99 -8.63
CA ALA A 262 42.87 -12.39 -8.20
C ALA A 262 44.07 -12.76 -7.33
N THR A 263 45.07 -11.88 -7.22
CA THR A 263 46.27 -12.16 -6.41
C THR A 263 46.57 -11.02 -5.41
N SER A 264 47.56 -11.27 -4.56
CA SER A 264 48.04 -10.43 -3.49
C SER A 264 49.53 -10.29 -3.67
N ASN A 265 50.06 -9.08 -3.45
CA ASN A 265 51.46 -8.79 -3.70
C ASN A 265 52.42 -9.49 -2.71
N ASN A 266 51.91 -9.99 -1.56
CA ASN A 266 52.69 -10.56 -0.47
C ASN A 266 52.23 -11.98 -0.13
N VAL A 267 52.57 -12.96 -0.97
CA VAL A 267 52.32 -14.39 -0.68
C VAL A 267 53.67 -15.04 -0.41
N ALA A 268 53.85 -15.60 0.79
CA ALA A 268 55.06 -16.32 1.14
C ALA A 268 55.16 -17.63 0.35
N ILE A 269 56.38 -18.10 0.11
CA ILE A 269 56.62 -19.36 -0.62
C ILE A 269 55.99 -20.52 0.15
N GLY A 270 55.08 -21.26 -0.50
CA GLY A 270 54.38 -22.41 0.09
C GLY A 270 53.00 -22.08 0.67
N GLU A 271 52.62 -20.81 0.73
CA GLU A 271 51.28 -20.36 1.13
C GLU A 271 50.41 -20.10 -0.11
N VAL A 272 49.12 -20.39 0.03
CA VAL A 272 48.12 -20.15 -1.01
C VAL A 272 47.56 -18.76 -0.79
N ASP A 273 47.53 -17.95 -1.83
CA ASP A 273 46.79 -16.69 -1.77
C ASP A 273 45.29 -16.97 -1.61
N PRO A 274 44.66 -16.54 -0.50
CA PRO A 274 43.23 -16.78 -0.30
C PRO A 274 42.36 -16.16 -1.40
N ARG A 275 42.83 -15.11 -2.08
CA ARG A 275 42.12 -14.50 -3.22
C ARG A 275 42.18 -15.39 -4.44
N LEU A 276 43.37 -15.95 -4.72
CA LEU A 276 43.57 -16.84 -5.85
C LEU A 276 42.77 -18.12 -5.66
N GLU A 277 42.75 -18.67 -4.45
CA GLU A 277 41.94 -19.84 -4.11
C GLU A 277 40.45 -19.55 -4.27
N LYS A 278 39.96 -18.41 -3.76
CA LYS A 278 38.56 -18.00 -3.94
C LYS A 278 38.21 -17.82 -5.42
N PHE A 279 39.08 -17.19 -6.20
CA PHE A 279 38.89 -17.02 -7.64
C PHE A 279 38.86 -18.38 -8.36
N ALA A 280 39.83 -19.25 -8.09
CA ALA A 280 39.91 -20.58 -8.68
C ALA A 280 38.65 -21.38 -8.36
N LYS A 281 38.20 -21.39 -7.10
CA LYS A 281 36.95 -22.04 -6.70
C LYS A 281 35.74 -21.58 -7.52
N VAL A 282 35.63 -20.28 -7.83
CA VAL A 282 34.55 -19.75 -8.70
C VAL A 282 34.72 -20.22 -10.14
N LEU A 283 35.94 -20.11 -10.69
CA LEU A 283 36.25 -20.51 -12.06
C LEU A 283 35.94 -22.00 -12.32
N PHE A 284 36.36 -22.87 -11.40
CA PHE A 284 36.20 -24.33 -11.50
C PHE A 284 34.81 -24.83 -11.05
N SER A 285 34.03 -24.00 -10.36
CA SER A 285 32.64 -24.34 -9.98
C SER A 285 31.60 -23.90 -11.00
N PHE A 286 31.98 -23.16 -12.04
CA PHE A 286 31.04 -22.58 -13.01
C PHE A 286 30.24 -23.66 -13.77
N ASP A 287 30.88 -24.78 -14.09
CA ASP A 287 30.28 -25.89 -14.84
C ASP A 287 29.49 -26.90 -13.97
N LYS A 288 29.39 -26.68 -12.64
CA LYS A 288 28.73 -27.60 -11.69
C LYS A 288 27.23 -27.81 -11.91
N ARG A 289 26.59 -27.14 -12.87
CA ARG A 289 25.15 -27.28 -13.11
C ARG A 289 24.72 -28.63 -13.70
N SER A 290 25.63 -29.59 -13.98
CA SER A 290 25.27 -30.81 -14.71
C SER A 290 25.64 -32.18 -14.11
N THR A 291 26.47 -32.33 -13.08
CA THR A 291 26.84 -33.70 -12.63
C THR A 291 26.94 -33.83 -11.11
N GLY A 292 25.99 -34.55 -10.52
CA GLY A 292 25.90 -34.83 -9.08
C GLY A 292 26.75 -36.02 -8.61
N GLY A 293 27.93 -36.24 -9.19
CA GLY A 293 28.81 -37.37 -8.86
C GLY A 293 29.98 -37.00 -7.94
N GLY A 294 30.27 -37.83 -6.93
CA GLY A 294 31.39 -37.60 -6.01
C GLY A 294 32.79 -37.61 -6.66
N ASN A 295 32.97 -38.34 -7.77
CA ASN A 295 34.24 -38.38 -8.51
C ASN A 295 34.55 -37.04 -9.21
N ASP A 296 33.54 -36.28 -9.62
CA ASP A 296 33.74 -34.99 -10.30
C ASP A 296 34.37 -33.96 -9.37
N GLN A 297 34.08 -34.05 -8.08
CA GLN A 297 34.66 -33.17 -7.07
C GLN A 297 36.17 -33.36 -6.91
N PHE A 298 36.68 -34.60 -7.06
CA PHE A 298 38.13 -34.86 -7.01
C PHE A 298 38.85 -34.21 -8.19
N TRP A 299 38.31 -34.37 -9.41
CA TRP A 299 38.93 -33.82 -10.63
C TRP A 299 38.93 -32.29 -10.62
N GLN A 300 37.83 -31.68 -10.19
CA GLN A 300 37.73 -30.22 -10.05
C GLN A 300 38.71 -29.69 -9.00
N ASN A 301 38.72 -30.25 -7.80
CA ASN A 301 39.63 -29.81 -6.73
C ASN A 301 41.11 -29.97 -7.15
N SER A 302 41.44 -31.07 -7.83
CA SER A 302 42.81 -31.31 -8.29
C SER A 302 43.22 -30.33 -9.39
N SER A 303 42.28 -29.97 -10.27
CA SER A 303 42.51 -28.97 -11.33
C SER A 303 42.60 -27.55 -10.77
N GLU A 304 41.83 -27.24 -9.73
CA GLU A 304 41.92 -26.00 -8.96
C GLU A 304 43.31 -25.85 -8.34
N ILE A 305 43.79 -26.88 -7.64
CA ILE A 305 45.15 -26.90 -7.07
C ILE A 305 46.19 -26.72 -8.17
N LEU A 306 46.04 -27.43 -9.30
CA LEU A 306 46.95 -27.30 -10.42
C LEU A 306 46.99 -25.87 -10.98
N PHE A 307 45.83 -25.25 -11.19
CA PHE A 307 45.72 -23.87 -11.65
C PHE A 307 46.39 -22.88 -10.69
N THR A 308 46.12 -23.00 -9.38
CA THR A 308 46.76 -22.11 -8.39
C THR A 308 48.28 -22.26 -8.38
N SER A 309 48.80 -23.49 -8.45
CA SER A 309 50.24 -23.76 -8.53
C SER A 309 50.89 -23.22 -9.82
N CYS A 310 50.18 -23.23 -10.95
CA CYS A 310 50.63 -22.58 -12.19
C CYS A 310 50.75 -21.06 -12.03
N VAL A 311 49.75 -20.42 -11.43
CA VAL A 311 49.75 -18.97 -11.18
C VAL A 311 50.86 -18.58 -10.20
N GLU A 312 51.00 -19.30 -9.09
CA GLU A 312 52.07 -19.11 -8.09
C GLU A 312 53.46 -19.22 -8.73
N SER A 313 53.65 -20.21 -9.61
CA SER A 313 54.92 -20.42 -10.32
C SER A 313 55.27 -19.27 -11.27
N LEU A 314 54.27 -18.63 -11.89
CA LEU A 314 54.46 -17.43 -12.69
C LEU A 314 54.78 -16.20 -11.83
N ILE A 315 54.14 -16.06 -10.67
CA ILE A 315 54.44 -15.00 -9.70
C ILE A 315 55.88 -15.13 -9.21
N LYS A 316 56.32 -16.34 -8.83
CA LYS A 316 57.70 -16.61 -8.38
C LYS A 316 58.76 -16.26 -9.43
N LYS A 317 58.43 -16.45 -10.71
CA LYS A 317 59.30 -16.13 -11.85
C LYS A 317 59.19 -14.68 -12.33
N ASP A 318 58.42 -13.84 -11.62
CA ASP A 318 58.11 -12.46 -12.01
C ASP A 318 57.52 -12.33 -13.43
N CYS A 319 56.81 -13.36 -13.88
CA CYS A 319 56.22 -13.48 -15.21
C CYS A 319 54.71 -13.24 -15.16
N ARG A 320 54.28 -12.07 -14.67
CA ARG A 320 52.87 -11.70 -14.47
C ARG A 320 52.21 -11.17 -15.75
N THR A 321 52.12 -12.00 -16.78
CA THR A 321 51.41 -11.68 -18.04
C THR A 321 50.34 -12.70 -18.35
N ILE A 322 49.21 -12.24 -18.90
CA ILE A 322 48.14 -13.10 -19.36
C ILE A 322 48.65 -14.07 -20.44
N THR A 323 49.54 -13.62 -21.33
CA THR A 323 50.15 -14.47 -22.36
C THR A 323 50.94 -15.64 -21.75
N ALA A 324 51.74 -15.39 -20.70
CA ALA A 324 52.44 -16.46 -19.99
C ALA A 324 51.46 -17.41 -19.29
N LEU A 325 50.39 -16.87 -18.68
CA LEU A 325 49.34 -17.66 -18.03
C LEU A 325 48.61 -18.56 -19.04
N LYS A 326 48.24 -18.04 -20.22
CA LYS A 326 47.65 -18.87 -21.28
C LYS A 326 48.58 -19.98 -21.72
N LYS A 327 49.86 -19.66 -21.91
CA LYS A 327 50.87 -20.62 -22.38
C LYS A 327 51.03 -21.77 -21.38
N ILE A 328 51.21 -21.48 -20.09
CA ILE A 328 51.36 -22.52 -19.05
C ILE A 328 50.10 -23.39 -18.92
N LEU A 329 48.91 -22.81 -19.04
CA LEU A 329 47.65 -23.54 -18.87
C LEU A 329 47.26 -24.41 -20.07
N THR A 330 47.73 -24.10 -21.28
CA THR A 330 47.21 -24.75 -22.51
C THR A 330 48.26 -25.35 -23.44
N LYS A 331 49.52 -24.88 -23.38
CA LYS A 331 50.55 -25.24 -24.38
C LYS A 331 51.76 -25.98 -23.81
N VAL A 332 51.99 -25.91 -22.50
CA VAL A 332 53.14 -26.58 -21.87
C VAL A 332 52.86 -28.07 -21.76
N ASN A 333 53.79 -28.90 -22.24
CA ASN A 333 53.67 -30.35 -22.16
C ASN A 333 53.76 -30.83 -20.70
N ARG A 334 53.25 -32.03 -20.43
CA ARG A 334 53.22 -32.61 -19.08
C ARG A 334 54.59 -32.66 -18.39
N ARG A 335 55.67 -32.95 -19.14
CA ARG A 335 57.02 -33.09 -18.57
C ARG A 335 57.56 -31.75 -18.08
N ASP A 336 57.43 -30.72 -18.91
CA ASP A 336 57.88 -29.37 -18.59
C ASP A 336 57.03 -28.75 -17.48
N LEU A 337 55.72 -29.02 -17.48
CA LEU A 337 54.82 -28.61 -16.41
C LEU A 337 55.16 -29.31 -15.09
N ALA A 338 55.46 -30.61 -15.12
CA ALA A 338 55.91 -31.36 -13.95
C ALA A 338 57.20 -30.76 -13.37
N ASN A 339 58.17 -30.41 -14.22
CA ASN A 339 59.42 -29.76 -13.81
C ASN A 339 59.17 -28.37 -13.21
N LEU A 340 58.26 -27.59 -13.80
CA LEU A 340 57.92 -26.26 -13.32
C LEU A 340 57.25 -26.27 -11.93
N LEU A 341 56.47 -27.31 -11.66
CA LEU A 341 55.62 -27.42 -10.47
C LEU A 341 56.19 -28.32 -9.37
N GLN A 342 57.44 -28.78 -9.46
CA GLN A 342 58.04 -29.73 -8.49
C GLN A 342 58.01 -29.24 -7.04
N GLU A 343 58.13 -27.94 -6.83
CA GLU A 343 58.13 -27.32 -5.49
C GLU A 343 56.73 -26.89 -5.03
N THR A 344 55.67 -27.29 -5.74
CA THR A 344 54.29 -26.87 -5.46
C THR A 344 53.43 -28.04 -4.99
N ARG A 345 52.23 -27.73 -4.45
CA ARG A 345 51.25 -28.73 -4.03
C ARG A 345 50.77 -29.63 -5.17
N ALA A 346 50.88 -29.16 -6.41
CA ALA A 346 50.51 -29.93 -7.61
C ALA A 346 51.55 -31.01 -8.00
N ALA A 347 52.76 -31.00 -7.43
CA ALA A 347 53.83 -31.94 -7.79
C ALA A 347 53.40 -33.41 -7.68
N ARG A 348 52.59 -33.74 -6.67
CA ARG A 348 52.08 -35.11 -6.42
C ARG A 348 51.26 -35.69 -7.59
N TYR A 349 50.65 -34.83 -8.41
CA TYR A 349 49.86 -35.27 -9.56
C TYR A 349 50.73 -35.75 -10.73
N PHE A 350 52.02 -35.39 -10.75
CA PHE A 350 52.94 -35.72 -11.84
C PHE A 350 53.89 -36.88 -11.52
N SER A 351 53.58 -37.70 -10.50
CA SER A 351 54.38 -38.89 -10.18
C SER A 351 54.38 -39.90 -11.35
N LYS A 352 55.48 -40.67 -11.51
CA LYS A 352 55.68 -41.58 -12.65
C LYS A 352 54.56 -42.60 -12.86
N ASN A 353 53.86 -42.99 -11.79
CA ASN A 353 52.79 -44.01 -11.83
C ASN A 353 51.38 -43.43 -12.05
N ASN A 354 51.21 -42.10 -12.10
CA ASN A 354 49.90 -41.44 -12.12
C ASN A 354 49.58 -40.72 -13.45
N THR A 355 50.10 -41.22 -14.58
CA THR A 355 49.98 -40.54 -15.88
C THR A 355 48.52 -40.31 -16.30
N THR A 356 47.66 -41.32 -16.24
CA THR A 356 46.23 -41.20 -16.61
C THR A 356 45.51 -40.18 -15.74
N THR A 357 45.77 -40.18 -14.44
CA THR A 357 45.17 -39.22 -13.49
C THR A 357 45.62 -37.79 -13.80
N ALA A 358 46.91 -37.59 -14.12
CA ALA A 358 47.44 -36.28 -14.50
C ALA A 358 46.78 -35.74 -15.77
N GLU A 359 46.62 -36.57 -16.81
CA GLU A 359 45.96 -36.19 -18.06
C GLU A 359 44.48 -35.83 -17.84
N SER A 360 43.76 -36.57 -16.98
CA SER A 360 42.38 -36.24 -16.61
C SER A 360 42.28 -34.88 -15.90
N ILE A 361 43.19 -34.58 -14.97
CA ILE A 361 43.25 -33.28 -14.28
C ILE A 361 43.56 -32.16 -15.28
N LEU A 362 44.50 -32.37 -16.20
CA LEU A 362 44.84 -31.37 -17.24
C LEU A 362 43.66 -31.10 -18.19
N SER A 363 42.88 -32.13 -18.53
CA SER A 363 41.67 -32.01 -19.37
C SER A 363 40.61 -31.14 -18.70
N VAL A 364 40.36 -31.36 -17.40
CA VAL A 364 39.42 -30.54 -16.62
C VAL A 364 39.93 -29.10 -16.50
N MET A 365 41.22 -28.91 -16.19
CA MET A 365 41.85 -27.59 -16.16
C MET A 365 41.66 -26.83 -17.48
N THR A 366 42.00 -27.45 -18.61
CA THR A 366 41.93 -26.82 -19.94
C THR A 366 40.51 -26.39 -20.29
N THR A 367 39.51 -27.18 -19.89
CA THR A 367 38.09 -26.87 -20.12
C THR A 367 37.65 -25.68 -19.27
N SER A 368 37.94 -25.70 -17.96
CA SER A 368 37.51 -24.65 -17.02
C SER A 368 38.24 -23.31 -17.22
N VAL A 369 39.47 -23.30 -17.71
CA VAL A 369 40.25 -22.06 -17.92
C VAL A 369 39.92 -21.34 -19.24
N ARG A 370 38.96 -21.82 -20.04
CA ARG A 370 38.54 -21.18 -21.30
C ARG A 370 38.25 -19.67 -21.16
N PRO A 371 37.60 -19.16 -20.10
CA PRO A 371 37.42 -17.71 -19.92
C PRO A 371 38.74 -16.93 -19.82
N ILE A 372 39.77 -17.50 -19.18
CA ILE A 372 41.12 -16.89 -19.08
C ILE A 372 41.77 -16.79 -20.46
N CYS A 373 41.51 -17.76 -21.34
CA CYS A 373 42.03 -17.76 -22.71
C CYS A 373 41.47 -16.60 -23.57
N LEU A 374 40.39 -15.95 -23.16
CA LEU A 374 39.83 -14.78 -23.84
C LEU A 374 40.51 -13.46 -23.43
N LEU A 375 41.13 -13.40 -22.25
CA LEU A 375 41.78 -12.18 -21.73
C LEU A 375 42.97 -11.76 -22.58
N GLN A 376 43.36 -10.49 -22.59
CA GLN A 376 44.52 -10.03 -23.34
C GLN A 376 45.43 -9.17 -22.46
N ASP A 377 46.73 -9.19 -22.75
CA ASP A 377 47.65 -8.21 -22.17
C ASP A 377 47.40 -6.86 -22.84
N SER A 378 47.15 -5.82 -22.05
CA SER A 378 46.95 -4.45 -22.55
C SER A 378 47.59 -3.45 -21.60
N LYS A 379 47.83 -2.24 -22.12
CA LYS A 379 48.24 -1.08 -21.33
C LYS A 379 47.06 -0.47 -20.56
N GLN A 380 45.84 -0.63 -21.06
CA GLN A 380 44.61 -0.17 -20.40
C GLN A 380 44.05 -1.31 -19.54
N GLN A 381 44.66 -1.48 -18.36
CA GLN A 381 44.28 -2.49 -17.40
C GLN A 381 43.21 -1.95 -16.45
N PHE A 382 42.26 -2.82 -16.09
CA PHE A 382 41.17 -2.50 -15.19
C PHE A 382 41.11 -3.52 -14.05
N SER A 383 41.27 -3.03 -12.83
CA SER A 383 41.05 -3.77 -11.58
C SER A 383 39.72 -3.37 -10.98
N LEU A 384 38.80 -4.34 -10.85
CA LEU A 384 37.53 -4.17 -10.16
C LEU A 384 37.76 -3.74 -8.72
N LYS A 385 38.74 -4.35 -8.05
CA LYS A 385 39.07 -4.04 -6.66
C LYS A 385 39.49 -2.59 -6.50
N GLN A 386 40.45 -2.12 -7.29
CA GLN A 386 40.94 -0.75 -7.21
C GLN A 386 39.81 0.24 -7.52
N TYR A 387 38.99 -0.06 -8.53
CA TYR A 387 37.85 0.75 -8.90
C TYR A 387 36.86 0.94 -7.75
N PHE A 388 36.43 -0.15 -7.09
CA PHE A 388 35.50 -0.04 -5.95
C PHE A 388 36.14 0.62 -4.72
N GLN A 389 37.42 0.40 -4.47
CA GLN A 389 38.15 1.09 -3.40
C GLN A 389 38.21 2.61 -3.61
N ASN A 390 38.34 3.05 -4.86
CA ASN A 390 38.32 4.46 -5.22
C ASN A 390 36.92 5.07 -4.99
N ILE A 391 35.87 4.34 -5.37
CA ILE A 391 34.48 4.74 -5.10
C ILE A 391 34.22 4.88 -3.59
N GLU A 392 34.65 3.91 -2.77
CA GLU A 392 34.47 3.95 -1.31
C GLU A 392 35.19 5.15 -0.66
N LYS A 393 36.35 5.53 -1.20
CA LYS A 393 37.12 6.70 -0.74
C LYS A 393 36.56 8.04 -1.23
N GLY A 394 35.48 8.02 -2.02
CA GLY A 394 34.85 9.23 -2.55
C GLY A 394 35.66 9.95 -3.63
N SER A 395 36.67 9.29 -4.23
CA SER A 395 37.29 9.84 -5.44
C SER A 395 36.32 9.66 -6.59
N ASN A 396 36.08 10.73 -7.36
CA ASN A 396 35.45 10.58 -8.67
C ASN A 396 36.39 9.70 -9.51
N SER A 397 35.94 8.47 -9.80
CA SER A 397 36.62 7.52 -10.67
C SER A 397 36.81 8.08 -12.06
#